data_AF-A0A8E3B145-F1
#
_entry.id   AF-A0A8E3B145-F1
#
_cell.length_a   1.000
_cell.length_b   1.000
_cell.length_c   1.000
_cell.angle_alpha   90.00
_cell.angle_beta   90.00
_cell.angle_gamma   90.00
#
_symmetry.space_group_name_H-M   'P 1'
#
loop_
_entity.id
_entity.type
_entity.pdbx_description
1 polymer ?
#
loop_
_entity_poly.entity_id
_entity_poly.type
_entity_poly.pdbx_seq_one_letter_code
_entity_poly.pdbx_strand_id
1 'polypeptide(L)' 'WKRSSEKAGDYVSIQLDDPTFAQPIRANLFRNGDDKASWSLHWSRPRERSEKE' A
#
# COMPACT_ATOMS: atom_id res chain seq x y z
N TRP A 1 0.95 8.85 9.19
CA TRP A 1 1.18 8.88 7.73
C TRP A 1 2.59 8.44 7.34
N LYS A 2 3.62 8.59 8.19
CA LYS A 2 4.84 7.75 8.15
C LYS A 2 4.79 6.74 9.31
N ARG A 3 5.09 5.48 9.03
CA ARG A 3 5.24 4.44 10.04
C ARG A 3 6.63 3.85 9.85
N SER A 4 7.37 3.70 10.93
CA SER A 4 8.66 3.03 10.96
C SER A 4 8.41 1.61 11.46
N SER A 5 8.77 0.60 10.67
CA SER A 5 8.75 -0.80 11.11
C SER A 5 10.18 -1.27 11.30
N GLU A 6 10.45 -1.89 12.44
CA GLU A 6 11.77 -2.42 12.82
C GLU A 6 12.36 -3.39 11.78
N LYS A 7 11.50 -3.99 10.94
CA LYS A 7 11.88 -4.96 9.89
C LYS A 7 12.13 -4.38 8.50
N ALA A 8 11.65 -3.17 8.20
CA ALA A 8 11.62 -2.65 6.82
C ALA A 8 11.96 -1.16 6.69
N GLY A 9 12.29 -0.48 7.80
CA GLY A 9 12.60 0.94 7.80
C GLY A 9 11.37 1.84 7.70
N ASP A 10 11.56 3.06 7.19
CA ASP A 10 10.51 4.04 7.00
C ASP A 10 9.61 3.67 5.81
N TYR A 11 8.29 3.56 6.07
CA TYR A 11 7.30 3.38 5.02
C TYR A 11 6.15 4.38 5.14
N VAL A 12 5.53 4.65 3.99
CA VAL A 12 4.34 5.49 3.88
C VAL A 12 3.15 4.59 3.55
N SER A 13 2.11 4.65 4.36
CA SER A 13 0.84 3.96 4.06
C SER A 13 -0.13 4.93 3.41
N ILE A 14 -0.73 4.51 2.30
CA ILE A 14 -1.62 5.30 1.45
C ILE A 14 -2.91 4.50 1.24
N GLN A 15 -4.06 5.15 1.43
CA GLN A 15 -5.36 4.62 1.02
C GLN A 15 -5.87 5.46 -0.15
N LEU A 16 -6.15 4.81 -1.27
CA LEU A 16 -6.75 5.43 -2.44
C LEU A 16 -8.24 5.09 -2.41
N ASP A 17 -9.04 6.09 -2.07
CA ASP A 17 -10.50 6.02 -2.00
C ASP A 17 -11.03 6.86 -3.16
N ASP A 18 -11.35 6.20 -4.27
CA ASP A 18 -11.87 6.85 -5.47
C ASP A 18 -13.22 6.21 -5.83
N PRO A 19 -14.28 6.98 -6.14
CA PRO A 19 -15.58 6.45 -6.52
C PRO A 19 -15.54 5.51 -7.75
N THR A 20 -14.51 5.60 -8.58
CA THR A 20 -14.28 4.71 -9.73
C THR A 20 -13.72 3.35 -9.34
N PHE A 21 -13.24 3.17 -8.10
CA PHE A 21 -12.80 1.88 -7.60
C PHE A 21 -13.97 1.15 -6.92
N ALA A 22 -14.19 -0.11 -7.31
CA ALA A 22 -15.17 -0.99 -6.65
C ALA A 22 -14.91 -1.13 -5.14
N GLN A 23 -13.67 -0.90 -4.69
CA GLN A 23 -13.30 -0.83 -3.28
C GLN A 23 -11.99 -0.06 -3.09
N PRO A 24 -11.77 0.53 -1.91
CA PRO A 24 -10.56 1.31 -1.62
C PRO A 24 -9.29 0.47 -1.75
N ILE A 25 -8.26 1.04 -2.35
CA ILE A 25 -6.96 0.38 -2.52
C ILE A 25 -6.05 0.77 -1.37
N ARG A 26 -5.48 -0.24 -0.71
CA ARG A 26 -4.47 -0.04 0.33
C ARG A 26 -3.09 -0.27 -0.25
N ALA A 27 -2.24 0.73 -0.11
CA ALA A 27 -0.89 0.74 -0.64
C ALA A 27 0.11 1.12 0.45
N ASN A 28 1.29 0.54 0.38
CA ASN A 28 2.42 0.85 1.26
C ASN A 28 3.65 1.08 0.41
N LEU A 29 4.30 2.22 0.62
CA LEU A 29 5.48 2.65 -0.10
C LEU A 29 6.68 2.49 0.84
N PHE A 30 7.58 1.57 0.52
CA PHE A 30 8.79 1.29 1.29
C PHE A 30 9.98 1.99 0.64
N ARG A 31 10.81 2.66 1.45
CA ARG A 31 12.02 3.30 0.92
C ARG A 31 13.12 2.26 0.75
N ASN A 32 13.71 2.19 -0.44
CA ASN A 32 14.83 1.28 -0.66
C ASN A 32 16.07 1.83 0.05
N GLY A 33 16.78 0.95 0.77
CA GLY A 33 17.90 1.36 1.64
C GLY A 33 19.10 1.93 0.89
N ASP A 34 19.35 1.44 -0.34
CA ASP A 34 20.50 1.83 -1.17
C ASP A 34 20.25 3.11 -1.98
N ASP A 35 19.02 3.27 -2.50
CA ASP A 35 18.61 4.45 -3.25
C ASP A 35 17.46 5.16 -2.56
N LYS A 36 17.78 6.30 -1.93
CA LYS A 36 16.83 7.17 -1.23
C LYS A 36 15.79 7.82 -2.16
N ALA A 37 15.99 7.78 -3.48
CA ALA A 37 15.01 8.22 -4.48
C ALA A 37 14.11 7.07 -4.95
N SER A 38 14.51 5.82 -4.73
CA SER A 38 13.74 4.64 -5.10
C SER A 38 12.78 4.20 -4.00
N TRP A 39 11.55 3.91 -4.42
CA TRP A 39 10.48 3.47 -3.54
C TRP A 39 9.81 2.22 -4.11
N SER A 40 9.59 1.23 -3.25
CA SER A 40 8.87 0.00 -3.58
C SER A 40 7.42 0.13 -3.18
N LEU A 41 6.50 0.11 -4.16
CA LEU A 41 5.06 0.18 -3.93
C LEU A 41 4.48 -1.24 -3.78
N HIS A 42 4.03 -1.56 -2.57
CA HIS A 42 3.28 -2.76 -2.27
C HIS A 42 1.81 -2.41 -2.08
N TRP A 43 0.99 -2.77 -3.06
CA TRP A 43 -0.46 -2.61 -2.99
C TRP A 43 -1.17 -3.95 -3.07
N SER A 44 -2.34 -4.03 -2.45
CA SER A 44 -3.27 -5.13 -2.66
C SER A 44 -4.64 -4.56 -2.96
N ARG A 45 -5.26 -5.09 -4.01
CA ARG A 45 -6.69 -4.93 -4.21
C ARG A 45 -7.33 -6.09 -3.48
N PRO A 46 -8.28 -5.86 -2.56
CA PRO A 46 -9.11 -6.97 -2.12
C PRO A 46 -9.69 -7.61 -3.39
N ARG A 47 -9.75 -8.94 -3.46
CA ARG A 47 -10.53 -9.56 -4.52
C ARG A 47 -11.99 -9.24 -4.20
N GLU A 48 -12.80 -9.05 -5.24
CA GLU A 48 -14.25 -9.07 -5.07
C GLU A 48 -14.55 -10.31 -4.23
N ARG A 49 -15.01 -10.10 -2.99
CA ARG A 49 -15.63 -11.18 -2.25
C ARG A 49 -16.95 -11.35 -2.96
N SER A 50 -16.93 -11.99 -4.13
CA SER A 50 -18.12 -12.53 -4.75
C SER A 50 -18.81 -13.25 -3.60
N GLU A 51 -20.00 -12.76 -3.26
CA GLU A 51 -20.85 -13.41 -2.28
C GLU A 51 -20.80 -14.90 -2.62
N LYS A 52 -20.26 -15.70 -1.69
CA LYS A 52 -20.46 -17.12 -1.75
C LYS A 52 -21.97 -17.31 -1.61
N GLU A 53 -22.63 -17.53 -2.74
CA GLU A 53 -23.86 -18.30 -2.81
C GLU A 53 -23.60 -19.72 -2.28
#